data_AF-A0A3L9ZB55-F1
#
_entry.id   AF-A0A3L9ZB55-F1
#
_cell.length_a   1.000
_cell.length_b   1.000
_cell.length_c   1.000
_cell.angle_alpha   90.00
_cell.angle_beta   90.00
_cell.angle_gamma   90.00
#
_symmetry.space_group_name_H-M   'P 1'
#
loop_
_entity.id
_entity.type
_entity.pdbx_description
1 polymer ?
#
loop_
_entity_poly.entity_id
_entity_poly.type
_entity_poly.pdbx_seq_one_letter_code
_entity_poly.pdbx_strand_id
1 'polypeptide(L)'
;MNYITIILILLGLSIFFFFIYRRILNGKYLKEIELSYPNSIAFMADVYFSKLHILKSIKLNILFDKKSFVIYGYDYYNTRQTKFLFSSDLEQLTNVPSLLPTYQVSDFELLKVDTLILKGNGNEKITADLNRNINLKQIIIDNELLNLLNNLTSNPNNKIQ
;
A
#
# COMPACT_ATOMS: atom_id res chain seq x y z
N MET A 1 36.84 -7.19 31.56
CA MET A 1 35.58 -6.97 30.82
C MET A 1 35.72 -7.68 29.48
N ASN A 2 34.84 -8.63 29.15
CA ASN A 2 35.08 -9.55 28.04
C ASN A 2 34.78 -8.85 26.70
N TYR A 3 35.72 -8.86 25.74
CA TYR A 3 35.55 -8.19 24.44
C TYR A 3 34.29 -8.64 23.70
N ILE A 4 33.88 -9.90 23.92
CA ILE A 4 32.63 -10.47 23.42
C ILE A 4 31.41 -9.67 23.90
N THR A 5 31.38 -9.26 25.17
CA THR A 5 30.29 -8.47 25.75
C THR A 5 30.21 -7.09 25.10
N ILE A 6 31.37 -6.45 24.84
CA ILE A 6 31.43 -5.15 24.17
C ILE A 6 30.91 -5.26 22.73
N ILE A 7 31.32 -6.30 21.99
CA ILE A 7 30.85 -6.55 20.62
C ILE A 7 29.33 -6.77 20.60
N LEU A 8 28.78 -7.57 21.52
CA LEU A 8 27.33 -7.81 21.60
C LEU A 8 26.54 -6.52 21.89
N ILE A 9 27.05 -5.65 22.76
CA ILE A 9 26.42 -4.35 23.05
C ILE A 9 26.43 -3.46 21.80
N LEU A 10 27.57 -3.36 21.10
CA LEU A 10 27.68 -2.57 19.87
C LEU A 10 26.74 -3.08 18.76
N LEU A 11 26.60 -4.40 18.64
CA LEU A 11 25.72 -5.05 17.68
C LEU A 11 24.24 -4.82 18.02
N GLY A 12 23.89 -4.85 19.31
CA GLY A 12 22.55 -4.47 19.77
C GLY A 12 22.21 -3.01 19.47
N LEU A 13 23.16 -2.10 19.70
CA LEU A 13 22.99 -0.67 19.41
C LEU A 13 22.83 -0.41 17.90
N SER A 14 23.64 -1.05 17.05
CA SER A 14 23.54 -0.86 15.60
C SER A 14 22.18 -1.31 15.05
N ILE A 15 21.66 -2.45 15.52
CA ILE A 15 20.33 -2.95 15.19
C ILE A 15 19.26 -1.96 15.68
N PHE A 16 19.38 -1.45 16.90
CA PHE A 16 18.44 -0.50 17.47
C PHE A 16 18.38 0.81 16.65
N PHE A 17 19.53 1.40 16.35
CA PHE A 17 19.60 2.60 15.51
C PHE A 17 19.06 2.36 14.10
N PHE A 18 19.32 1.18 13.51
CA PHE A 18 18.77 0.80 12.22
C PHE A 18 17.24 0.78 12.22
N PHE A 19 16.60 0.21 13.25
CA PHE A 19 15.14 0.20 13.36
C PHE A 19 14.54 1.61 13.51
N ILE A 20 15.18 2.48 14.30
CA ILE A 20 14.75 3.87 14.46
C ILE A 20 14.84 4.62 13.12
N TYR A 21 16.00 4.52 12.46
CA TYR A 21 16.26 5.19 11.20
C TYR A 21 15.25 4.76 10.12
N ARG A 22 14.98 3.45 10.02
CA ARG A 22 13.96 2.89 9.11
C ARG A 22 12.58 3.47 9.38
N ARG A 23 12.16 3.56 10.65
CA ARG A 23 10.84 4.08 11.02
C ARG A 23 10.70 5.56 10.63
N ILE A 24 11.75 6.35 10.80
CA ILE A 24 11.77 7.77 10.41
C ILE A 24 11.70 7.93 8.91
N LEU A 25 12.52 7.20 8.13
CA LEU A 25 12.52 7.25 6.67
C LEU A 25 11.15 6.91 6.09
N ASN A 26 10.56 5.78 6.49
CA ASN A 26 9.24 5.37 6.01
C ASN A 26 8.13 6.35 6.46
N GLY A 27 8.35 7.05 7.58
CA GLY A 27 7.49 8.14 8.04
C GLY A 27 7.52 9.36 7.13
N LYS A 28 8.74 9.82 6.77
CA LYS A 28 8.95 10.97 5.88
C LYS A 28 8.44 10.69 4.46
N TYR A 29 8.79 9.53 3.93
CA TYR A 29 8.39 9.14 2.57
C TYR A 29 6.86 9.13 2.38
N LEU A 30 6.10 8.54 3.32
CA LEU A 30 4.63 8.58 3.22
C LEU A 30 4.07 10.00 3.31
N LYS A 31 4.66 10.88 4.14
CA LYS A 31 4.23 12.28 4.19
C LYS A 31 4.49 13.00 2.88
N GLU A 32 5.62 12.74 2.24
CA GLU A 32 5.93 13.31 0.92
C GLU A 32 4.93 12.83 -0.14
N ILE A 33 4.55 11.55 -0.12
CA ILE A 33 3.50 11.03 -1.00
C ILE A 33 2.13 11.65 -0.66
N GLU A 34 1.76 11.74 0.60
CA GLU A 34 0.50 12.39 1.03
C GLU A 34 0.41 13.83 0.52
N LEU A 35 1.54 14.54 0.44
CA LEU A 35 1.60 15.90 -0.11
C LEU A 35 1.59 15.95 -1.64
N SER A 36 2.00 14.88 -2.34
CA SER A 36 2.01 14.85 -3.81
C SER A 36 0.63 14.57 -4.41
N TYR A 37 -0.33 14.13 -3.59
CA TYR A 37 -1.68 13.77 -4.04
C TYR A 37 -2.72 14.79 -3.53
N PRO A 38 -3.57 15.34 -4.41
CA PRO A 38 -4.58 16.32 -4.02
C PRO A 38 -5.75 15.70 -3.26
N ASN A 39 -6.05 14.42 -3.51
CA ASN A 39 -7.21 13.74 -2.94
C ASN A 39 -6.79 12.56 -2.06
N SER A 40 -7.51 12.37 -0.96
CA SER A 40 -7.29 11.29 0.01
C SER A 40 -8.61 10.79 0.57
N ILE A 41 -8.79 9.47 0.63
CA ILE A 41 -9.97 8.83 1.24
C ILE A 41 -9.50 7.68 2.13
N ALA A 42 -10.02 7.65 3.36
CA ALA A 42 -9.89 6.49 4.22
C ALA A 42 -11.01 5.47 3.93
N PHE A 43 -10.65 4.20 3.84
CA PHE A 43 -11.61 3.11 3.63
C PHE A 43 -11.16 1.82 4.33
N MET A 44 -12.11 0.94 4.63
CA MET A 44 -11.89 -0.38 5.23
C MET A 44 -11.83 -1.45 4.14
N ALA A 45 -10.83 -2.30 4.18
CA ALA A 45 -10.67 -3.38 3.21
C ALA A 45 -9.99 -4.61 3.82
N ASP A 46 -10.17 -5.74 3.14
CA ASP A 46 -9.32 -6.91 3.33
C ASP A 46 -8.11 -6.81 2.39
N VAL A 47 -6.91 -7.03 2.91
CA VAL A 47 -5.67 -7.05 2.12
C VAL A 47 -5.06 -8.43 2.17
N TYR A 48 -4.78 -8.99 1.01
CA TYR A 48 -4.12 -10.28 0.85
C TYR A 48 -2.75 -9.97 0.26
N PHE A 49 -1.68 -10.36 0.94
CA PHE A 49 -0.32 -10.31 0.37
C PHE A 49 0.10 -11.66 -0.19
N SER A 50 -0.50 -12.74 0.32
CA SER A 50 -0.31 -14.09 -0.17
C SER A 50 -1.51 -14.95 0.24
N LYS A 51 -1.48 -16.24 -0.10
CA LYS A 51 -2.50 -17.21 0.37
C LYS A 51 -2.56 -17.32 1.90
N LEU A 52 -1.46 -17.02 2.61
CA LEU A 52 -1.33 -17.22 4.06
C LEU A 52 -1.33 -15.91 4.85
N HIS A 53 -0.96 -14.79 4.23
CA HIS A 53 -0.88 -13.49 4.89
C HIS A 53 -2.03 -12.60 4.45
N ILE A 54 -3.03 -12.50 5.33
CA ILE A 54 -4.27 -11.80 5.09
C ILE A 54 -4.54 -10.86 6.26
N LEU A 55 -4.78 -9.59 5.95
CA LEU A 55 -5.27 -8.59 6.88
C LEU A 55 -6.76 -8.38 6.64
N LYS A 56 -7.56 -8.60 7.68
CA LYS A 56 -9.01 -8.52 7.61
C LYS A 56 -9.50 -7.19 8.14
N SER A 57 -10.36 -6.52 7.37
CA SER A 57 -11.08 -5.29 7.75
C SER A 57 -10.16 -4.22 8.33
N ILE A 58 -9.05 -3.97 7.65
CA ILE A 58 -8.08 -2.94 8.05
C ILE A 58 -8.39 -1.59 7.41
N LYS A 59 -8.02 -0.52 8.10
CA LYS A 59 -8.11 0.84 7.58
C LYS A 59 -6.96 1.10 6.62
N LEU A 60 -7.31 1.48 5.40
CA LEU A 60 -6.42 1.92 4.33
C LEU A 60 -6.73 3.38 4.00
N ASN A 61 -5.77 4.05 3.36
CA ASN A 61 -5.99 5.32 2.70
C ASN A 61 -5.65 5.16 1.22
N ILE A 62 -6.53 5.65 0.35
CA ILE A 62 -6.25 5.83 -1.07
C ILE A 62 -5.96 7.30 -1.33
N LEU A 63 -4.79 7.57 -1.88
CA LEU A 63 -4.34 8.85 -2.40
C LEU A 63 -4.44 8.79 -3.91
N PHE A 64 -5.01 9.80 -4.56
CA PHE A 64 -5.21 9.75 -6.00
C PHE A 64 -5.20 11.15 -6.62
N ASP A 65 -4.77 11.19 -7.88
CA ASP A 65 -4.83 12.36 -8.75
C ASP A 65 -5.47 11.95 -10.08
N LYS A 66 -5.34 12.76 -11.13
CA LYS A 66 -5.94 12.43 -12.44
C LYS A 66 -5.19 11.33 -13.21
N LYS A 67 -4.00 10.92 -12.78
CA LYS A 67 -3.12 10.01 -13.54
C LYS A 67 -2.84 8.70 -12.82
N SER A 68 -2.83 8.71 -11.49
CA SER A 68 -2.31 7.64 -10.66
C SER A 68 -3.03 7.60 -9.32
N PHE A 69 -2.88 6.48 -8.62
CA PHE A 69 -3.27 6.36 -7.24
C PHE A 69 -2.29 5.50 -6.47
N VAL A 70 -2.26 5.73 -5.16
CA VAL A 70 -1.49 5.00 -4.17
C VAL A 70 -2.42 4.61 -3.04
N ILE A 71 -2.38 3.35 -2.64
CA ILE A 71 -3.09 2.86 -1.45
C ILE A 71 -2.04 2.44 -0.44
N TYR A 72 -2.14 2.94 0.78
CA TYR A 72 -1.24 2.55 1.85
C TYR A 72 -2.00 2.17 3.11
N GLY A 73 -1.33 1.35 3.92
CA GLY A 73 -1.88 0.84 5.16
C GLY A 73 -0.79 0.35 6.10
N TYR A 74 -1.23 -0.25 7.20
CA TYR A 74 -0.37 -0.82 8.21
C TYR A 74 -0.66 -2.30 8.36
N ASP A 75 0.37 -3.11 8.20
CA ASP A 75 0.37 -4.50 8.60
C ASP A 75 0.65 -4.57 10.10
N TYR A 76 -0.42 -4.83 10.85
CA TYR A 76 -0.42 -5.05 12.29
C TYR A 76 -0.35 -6.55 12.61
N TYR A 77 0.64 -7.25 12.06
CA TYR A 77 0.92 -8.62 12.49
C TYR A 77 1.82 -8.59 13.75
N ASN A 78 1.25 -8.95 14.91
CA ASN A 78 1.89 -8.87 16.23
C ASN A 78 2.31 -7.42 16.61
N THR A 79 3.51 -7.23 17.17
CA THR A 79 4.09 -5.93 17.57
C THR A 79 4.72 -5.16 16.41
N ARG A 80 4.69 -5.71 15.18
CA ARG A 80 5.25 -5.06 14.00
C ARG A 80 4.19 -4.15 13.41
N GLN A 81 4.54 -2.87 13.27
CA GLN A 81 3.75 -1.90 12.50
C GLN A 81 4.49 -1.64 11.20
N THR A 82 4.33 -2.56 10.24
CA THR A 82 4.99 -2.43 8.94
C THR A 82 4.05 -1.71 8.00
N LYS A 83 4.43 -0.52 7.56
CA LYS A 83 3.71 0.19 6.50
C LYS A 83 3.86 -0.59 5.20
N PHE A 84 2.84 -0.61 4.37
CA PHE A 84 2.90 -1.17 3.02
C PHE A 84 2.20 -0.24 2.04
N LEU A 85 2.50 -0.41 0.76
CA LEU A 85 2.00 0.46 -0.31
C LEU A 85 1.62 -0.35 -1.55
N PHE A 86 0.49 0.01 -2.16
CA PHE A 86 0.05 -0.44 -3.47
C PHE A 86 0.03 0.79 -4.38
N SER A 87 0.64 0.74 -5.56
CA SER A 87 0.62 1.87 -6.52
C SER A 87 0.18 1.42 -7.90
N SER A 88 -0.54 2.29 -8.61
CA SER A 88 -0.81 2.14 -10.04
C SER A 88 0.41 2.49 -10.92
N ASP A 89 1.38 3.24 -10.40
CA ASP A 89 2.51 3.78 -11.15
C ASP A 89 3.83 3.11 -10.76
N LEU A 90 4.50 2.51 -11.73
CA LEU A 90 5.77 1.79 -11.55
C LEU A 90 6.92 2.74 -11.21
N GLU A 91 6.93 3.96 -11.77
CA GLU A 91 8.00 4.92 -11.52
C GLU A 91 8.02 5.35 -10.05
N GLN A 92 6.86 5.53 -9.44
CA GLN A 92 6.77 5.79 -8.00
C GLN A 92 7.35 4.66 -7.15
N LEU A 93 7.21 3.40 -7.59
CA LEU A 93 7.72 2.24 -6.87
C LEU A 93 9.25 2.17 -6.88
N THR A 94 9.92 2.73 -7.88
CA THR A 94 11.39 2.70 -7.98
C THR A 94 12.10 3.62 -6.98
N ASN A 95 11.42 4.66 -6.48
CA ASN A 95 12.00 5.61 -5.52
C ASN A 95 11.64 5.29 -4.05
N VAL A 96 10.98 4.15 -3.81
CA VAL A 96 10.56 3.77 -2.47
C VAL A 96 11.78 3.35 -1.64
N PRO A 97 11.87 3.74 -0.36
CA PRO A 97 12.86 3.18 0.55
C PRO A 97 12.81 1.64 0.51
N SER A 98 13.98 0.99 0.32
CA SER A 98 14.13 -0.45 0.07
C SER A 98 13.48 -1.41 1.10
N LEU A 99 12.97 -0.87 2.20
CA LEU A 99 12.40 -1.60 3.32
C LEU A 99 10.89 -1.35 3.51
N LEU A 100 10.23 -0.63 2.60
CA LEU A 100 8.77 -0.51 2.57
C LEU A 100 8.22 -1.53 1.56
N PRO A 101 7.46 -2.56 2.00
CA PRO A 101 6.79 -3.49 1.09
C PRO A 101 5.89 -2.73 0.12
N THR A 102 6.14 -2.93 -1.16
CA THR A 102 5.39 -2.29 -2.24
C THR A 102 4.88 -3.28 -3.25
N TYR A 103 3.71 -2.97 -3.78
CA TYR A 103 2.98 -3.82 -4.71
C TYR A 103 2.45 -2.95 -5.84
N GLN A 104 2.62 -3.40 -7.08
CA GLN A 104 2.01 -2.74 -8.22
C GLN A 104 0.58 -3.25 -8.38
N VAL A 105 -0.37 -2.33 -8.58
CA VAL A 105 -1.74 -2.67 -8.97
C VAL A 105 -1.80 -2.83 -10.48
N SER A 106 -2.19 -4.01 -10.94
CA SER A 106 -2.23 -4.38 -12.35
C SER A 106 -3.62 -4.31 -12.95
N ASP A 107 -4.64 -4.61 -12.14
CA ASP A 107 -5.99 -4.83 -12.60
C ASP A 107 -7.01 -4.52 -11.49
N PHE A 108 -8.26 -4.35 -11.87
CA PHE A 108 -9.37 -4.19 -10.93
C PHE A 108 -10.63 -4.89 -11.41
N GLU A 109 -11.47 -5.30 -10.46
CA GLU A 109 -12.80 -5.83 -10.72
C GLU A 109 -13.81 -5.12 -9.83
N LEU A 110 -14.87 -4.61 -10.44
CA LEU A 110 -16.04 -4.11 -9.73
C LEU A 110 -17.16 -5.16 -9.84
N LEU A 111 -17.42 -5.88 -8.76
CA LEU A 111 -18.46 -6.89 -8.72
C LEU A 111 -19.83 -6.22 -8.53
N LYS A 112 -20.87 -6.80 -9.15
CA LYS A 112 -22.27 -6.33 -9.05
C LYS A 112 -22.81 -6.21 -7.63
N VAL A 113 -22.15 -6.82 -6.65
CA VAL A 113 -22.52 -6.79 -5.22
C VAL A 113 -21.79 -5.65 -4.47
N ASP A 114 -21.56 -4.51 -5.14
CA ASP A 114 -20.90 -3.34 -4.54
C ASP A 114 -19.53 -3.68 -3.91
N THR A 115 -18.73 -4.52 -4.57
CA THR A 115 -17.39 -4.89 -4.09
C THR A 115 -16.34 -4.48 -5.10
N LEU A 116 -15.34 -3.72 -4.66
CA LEU A 116 -14.15 -3.38 -5.45
C LEU A 116 -13.02 -4.33 -5.08
N ILE A 117 -12.42 -4.97 -6.09
CA ILE A 117 -11.22 -5.78 -5.96
C ILE A 117 -10.12 -5.13 -6.77
N LEU A 118 -8.99 -4.80 -6.14
CA LEU A 118 -7.77 -4.37 -6.81
C LEU A 118 -6.77 -5.53 -6.75
N LYS A 119 -6.20 -5.91 -7.89
CA LYS A 119 -5.27 -7.02 -8.01
C LYS A 119 -3.87 -6.52 -8.27
N GLY A 120 -2.89 -7.17 -7.66
CA GLY A 120 -1.47 -6.96 -7.96
C GLY A 120 -0.94 -7.90 -9.04
N ASN A 121 0.38 -7.85 -9.27
CA ASN A 121 1.06 -8.71 -10.24
C ASN A 121 1.13 -10.20 -9.79
N GLY A 122 0.84 -10.52 -8.54
CA GLY A 122 0.88 -11.87 -8.00
C GLY A 122 -0.41 -12.29 -7.29
N ASN A 123 -0.28 -12.81 -6.07
CA ASN A 123 -1.43 -13.20 -5.24
C ASN A 123 -1.98 -12.03 -4.42
N GLU A 124 -1.40 -10.84 -4.58
CA GLU A 124 -1.75 -9.67 -3.81
C GLU A 124 -3.07 -9.09 -4.29
N LYS A 125 -3.96 -8.76 -3.36
CA LYS A 125 -5.22 -8.09 -3.67
C LYS A 125 -5.75 -7.28 -2.50
N ILE A 126 -6.46 -6.22 -2.83
CA ILE A 126 -7.26 -5.43 -1.90
C ILE A 126 -8.72 -5.67 -2.24
N THR A 127 -9.55 -6.01 -1.25
CA THR A 127 -10.99 -6.22 -1.41
C THR A 127 -11.73 -5.26 -0.49
N ALA A 128 -12.44 -4.31 -1.09
CA ALA A 128 -13.22 -3.31 -0.39
C ALA A 128 -14.72 -3.54 -0.64
N ASP A 129 -15.48 -3.71 0.44
CA ASP A 129 -16.95 -3.70 0.42
C ASP A 129 -17.41 -2.24 0.37
N LEU A 130 -18.01 -1.81 -0.74
CA LEU A 130 -18.42 -0.42 -0.96
C LEU A 130 -19.63 -0.03 -0.09
N ASN A 131 -20.42 -0.99 0.39
CA ASN A 131 -21.52 -0.70 1.31
C ASN A 131 -21.01 -0.27 2.69
N ARG A 132 -19.82 -0.76 3.09
CA ARG A 132 -19.13 -0.33 4.30
C ARG A 132 -18.30 0.94 4.10
N ASN A 133 -18.11 1.36 2.85
CA ASN A 133 -17.24 2.46 2.46
C ASN A 133 -17.99 3.46 1.58
N ILE A 134 -18.99 4.14 2.15
CA ILE A 134 -19.89 5.05 1.44
C ILE A 134 -19.11 6.15 0.69
N ASN A 135 -18.05 6.70 1.29
CA ASN A 135 -17.23 7.73 0.66
C ASN A 135 -16.47 7.19 -0.57
N LEU A 136 -15.95 5.97 -0.48
CA LEU A 136 -15.29 5.31 -1.61
C LEU A 136 -16.31 5.00 -2.72
N LYS A 137 -17.50 4.51 -2.34
CA LYS A 137 -18.61 4.25 -3.27
C LYS A 137 -18.99 5.52 -4.03
N GLN A 138 -19.14 6.64 -3.32
CA GLN A 138 -19.50 7.93 -3.91
C GLN A 138 -18.46 8.39 -4.93
N ILE A 139 -17.17 8.27 -4.62
CA ILE A 139 -16.10 8.74 -5.51
C ILE A 139 -15.90 7.83 -6.73
N ILE A 140 -16.24 6.55 -6.62
CA ILE A 140 -16.32 5.65 -7.78
C ILE A 140 -17.50 6.05 -8.69
N ILE A 141 -18.66 6.36 -8.10
CA ILE A 141 -19.87 6.79 -8.83
C ILE A 141 -19.66 8.14 -9.50
N ASP A 142 -18.95 9.05 -8.84
CA ASP A 142 -18.62 10.39 -9.36
C ASP A 142 -17.53 10.34 -10.47
N ASN A 143 -17.19 9.13 -10.96
CA ASN A 143 -16.33 8.81 -12.10
C ASN A 143 -14.85 9.22 -12.01
N GLU A 144 -14.42 9.94 -10.96
CA GLU A 144 -13.01 10.36 -10.83
C GLU A 144 -12.08 9.15 -10.69
N LEU A 145 -12.40 8.24 -9.76
CA LEU A 145 -11.60 7.03 -9.55
C LEU A 145 -11.87 5.97 -10.62
N LEU A 146 -13.10 5.88 -11.12
CA LEU A 146 -13.47 4.87 -12.13
C LEU A 146 -12.69 5.06 -13.44
N ASN A 147 -12.46 6.31 -13.86
CA ASN A 147 -11.65 6.61 -15.04
C ASN A 147 -10.19 6.18 -14.86
N LEU A 148 -9.60 6.38 -13.68
CA LEU A 148 -8.25 5.89 -13.35
C LEU A 148 -8.17 4.37 -13.42
N LEU A 149 -9.15 3.72 -12.80
CA LEU A 149 -9.24 2.26 -12.80
C LEU A 149 -9.37 1.71 -14.22
N ASN A 150 -10.24 2.30 -15.05
CA ASN A 150 -10.38 1.92 -16.45
C ASN A 150 -9.07 2.07 -17.25
N ASN A 151 -8.25 3.08 -16.96
CA ASN A 151 -6.93 3.25 -17.58
C ASN A 151 -5.95 2.10 -17.24
N LEU A 152 -6.09 1.45 -16.08
CA LEU A 152 -5.28 0.27 -15.75
C LEU A 152 -5.55 -0.91 -16.68
N THR A 153 -6.82 -1.19 -16.95
CA THR A 153 -7.25 -2.32 -17.80
C THR A 153 -6.95 -2.10 -19.28
N SER A 154 -6.88 -0.84 -19.71
CA SER A 154 -6.66 -0.46 -21.09
C SER A 154 -5.19 -0.19 -21.42
N ASN A 155 -4.28 -0.29 -20.45
CA ASN A 155 -2.84 -0.17 -20.66
C ASN A 155 -2.27 -1.50 -21.24
N PRO A 156 -1.90 -1.56 -22.52
CA PRO A 156 -1.41 -2.79 -23.16
C PRO A 156 -0.06 -3.27 -22.59
N ASN A 157 0.62 -2.46 -21.76
CA ASN A 157 1.87 -2.83 -21.09
C ASN A 157 1.66 -3.69 -19.82
N ASN A 158 0.43 -3.94 -19.38
CA ASN A 158 0.13 -4.91 -18.29
C ASN A 158 -0.15 -6.33 -18.80
N LYS A 159 -0.09 -6.55 -20.11
CA LYS A 159 0.08 -7.86 -20.72
C LYS A 159 1.47 -7.84 -21.37
N ILE A 160 2.22 -8.95 -21.32
CA ILE A 160 3.64 -9.11 -21.72
C ILE A 160 4.55 -8.89 -20.50
N GLN A 161 5.28 -9.86 -19.93
CA GLN A 161 5.73 -11.19 -20.36
C GLN A 161 5.92 -12.08 -19.12
#